data_AF-A0A6J6EIY8-F1
#
_entry.id   AF-A0A6J6EIY8-F1
#
_cell.length_a   1.000
_cell.length_b   1.000
_cell.length_c   1.000
_cell.angle_alpha   90.00
_cell.angle_beta   90.00
_cell.angle_gamma   90.00
#
_symmetry.space_group_name_H-M   'P 1'
#
loop_
_entity.id
_entity.type
_entity.pdbx_description
1 polymer ?
#
loop_
_entity_poly.entity_id
_entity_poly.type
_entity_poly.pdbx_seq_one_letter_code
_entity_poly.pdbx_strand_id
1 'polypeptide(L)'
;MVLSGIAIGLESAVVTAVIIGAAVYGAFLLGGASIALSLFAIALAGTGLLTTVGVIVAMDTFGPVSDNAQGIAEMSGDVHGEAAQILTELDAVGNTTKAITKGIAIATAVLAATALFGAYRDAIIQAVDELGAQFDLLDAFNVTKPNSLFGLLIGASVVFLFSSLAVNAVSRAAGAVVFEVRNQFATRPGIMNGTERPEYGRVVDICTKDSLRELITPGLLAVLAPIAVGFGLGVGALASYLAGAIGAGTLMAVFLSNSGGAWDNAKKLVEDGVHGGKGSQAHAATVIGDTVGDPFKDTAGPAINPLIKVMNLVSVLIAPVIISLTLSAEPNTALRMTIAAVAVLIIVVSILISKRKEISIAA
;
A
#
# COMPACT_ATOMS: atom_id res chain seq x y z
N MET A 1 -8.78 1.16 -23.34
CA MET A 1 -7.64 0.63 -22.56
C MET A 1 -7.74 0.95 -21.07
N VAL A 2 -7.80 2.22 -20.65
CA VAL A 2 -7.89 2.58 -19.22
C VAL A 2 -9.07 1.89 -18.53
N LEU A 3 -10.28 2.00 -19.08
CA LEU A 3 -11.46 1.33 -18.52
C LEU A 3 -11.29 -0.20 -18.40
N SER A 4 -10.67 -0.83 -19.41
CA SER A 4 -10.40 -2.28 -19.40
C SER A 4 -9.42 -2.68 -18.30
N GLY A 5 -8.37 -1.89 -18.06
CA GLY A 5 -7.42 -2.17 -16.97
C GLY A 5 -8.04 -2.00 -15.59
N ILE A 6 -8.91 -1.00 -15.40
CA ILE A 6 -9.70 -0.85 -14.16
C ILE A 6 -10.59 -2.07 -13.95
N ALA A 7 -11.31 -2.51 -14.98
CA ALA A 7 -12.18 -3.68 -14.90
C ALA A 7 -11.42 -4.95 -14.49
N ILE A 8 -10.29 -5.23 -15.14
CA ILE A 8 -9.40 -6.37 -14.82
C ILE A 8 -8.90 -6.28 -13.38
N GLY A 9 -8.51 -5.09 -12.93
CA GLY A 9 -8.10 -4.86 -11.54
C GLY A 9 -9.21 -5.20 -10.55
N LEU A 10 -10.44 -4.75 -10.81
CA LEU A 10 -11.58 -5.00 -9.93
C LEU A 10 -11.93 -6.50 -9.87
N GLU A 11 -11.96 -7.17 -11.02
CA GLU A 11 -12.22 -8.62 -11.10
C GLU A 11 -11.14 -9.43 -10.38
N SER A 12 -9.87 -9.13 -10.65
CA SER A 12 -8.74 -9.83 -10.03
C SER A 12 -8.67 -9.61 -8.51
N ALA A 13 -9.05 -8.42 -8.03
CA ALA A 13 -9.13 -8.14 -6.59
C ALA A 13 -10.12 -9.07 -5.87
N VAL A 14 -11.29 -9.33 -6.46
CA VAL A 14 -12.28 -10.25 -5.89
C VAL A 14 -11.75 -11.67 -5.83
N VAL A 15 -11.18 -12.16 -6.94
CA VAL A 15 -10.64 -13.53 -7.01
C VAL A 15 -9.53 -13.74 -5.98
N THR A 16 -8.55 -12.83 -5.93
CA THR A 16 -7.43 -12.92 -4.98
C THR A 16 -7.91 -12.80 -3.53
N ALA A 17 -8.85 -11.90 -3.23
CA ALA A 17 -9.39 -11.77 -1.87
C ALA A 17 -10.12 -13.03 -1.41
N VAL A 18 -10.89 -13.68 -2.29
CA VAL A 18 -11.55 -14.96 -1.98
C VAL A 18 -10.52 -16.07 -1.75
N ILE A 19 -9.46 -16.15 -2.56
CA ILE A 19 -8.39 -17.14 -2.37
C ILE A 19 -7.68 -16.93 -1.03
N ILE A 20 -7.31 -15.69 -0.69
CA ILE A 20 -6.68 -15.37 0.60
C ILE A 20 -7.63 -15.69 1.75
N GLY A 21 -8.91 -15.31 1.65
CA GLY A 21 -9.94 -15.61 2.63
C GLY A 21 -10.14 -17.12 2.84
N ALA A 22 -10.15 -17.90 1.74
CA ALA A 22 -10.23 -19.35 1.80
C ALA A 22 -9.00 -19.97 2.45
N ALA A 23 -7.79 -19.42 2.22
CA ALA A 23 -6.57 -19.87 2.89
C ALA A 23 -6.61 -19.58 4.40
N VAL A 24 -7.04 -18.38 4.80
CA VAL A 24 -7.22 -18.00 6.22
C VAL A 24 -8.26 -18.90 6.89
N TYR A 25 -9.41 -19.10 6.24
CA TYR A 25 -10.47 -19.96 6.78
C TYR A 25 -10.06 -21.43 6.82
N GLY A 26 -9.37 -21.93 5.79
CA GLY A 26 -8.81 -23.27 5.77
C GLY A 26 -7.83 -23.50 6.92
N ALA A 27 -6.93 -22.55 7.18
CA ALA A 27 -6.03 -22.59 8.32
C ALA A 27 -6.79 -22.52 9.66
N PHE A 28 -7.84 -21.70 9.74
CA PHE A 28 -8.71 -21.62 10.92
C PHE A 28 -9.34 -22.98 11.27
N LEU A 29 -9.82 -23.73 10.28
CA LEU A 29 -10.46 -25.04 10.47
C LEU A 29 -9.50 -26.10 11.05
N LEU A 30 -8.19 -25.97 10.85
CA LEU A 30 -7.19 -26.88 11.44
C LEU A 30 -7.12 -26.78 12.97
N GLY A 31 -7.54 -25.64 13.54
CA GLY A 31 -7.57 -25.44 15.01
C GLY A 31 -8.74 -26.11 15.73
N GLY A 32 -9.68 -26.73 14.99
CA GLY A 32 -10.82 -27.42 15.57
C GLY A 32 -11.72 -26.49 16.38
N ALA A 33 -11.94 -26.81 17.66
CA ALA A 33 -12.81 -26.04 18.56
C ALA A 33 -12.08 -24.93 19.36
N SER A 34 -10.74 -24.82 19.24
CA SER A 34 -9.97 -23.84 20.00
C SER A 34 -9.62 -22.62 19.16
N ILE A 35 -10.21 -21.46 19.49
CA ILE A 35 -9.93 -20.18 18.83
C ILE A 35 -8.44 -19.84 18.90
N ALA A 36 -7.78 -20.11 20.04
CA ALA A 36 -6.35 -19.87 20.20
C ALA A 36 -5.52 -20.75 19.25
N LEU A 37 -5.88 -22.04 19.12
CA LEU A 37 -5.20 -22.96 18.20
C LEU A 37 -5.45 -22.57 16.74
N SER A 38 -6.67 -22.13 16.40
CA SER A 38 -7.01 -21.63 15.06
C SER A 38 -6.23 -20.37 14.70
N LEU A 39 -6.12 -19.39 15.61
CA LEU A 39 -5.33 -18.17 15.39
C LEU A 39 -3.83 -18.49 15.27
N PHE A 40 -3.34 -19.45 16.07
CA PHE A 40 -1.97 -19.94 15.95
C PHE A 40 -1.72 -20.64 14.61
N ALA A 41 -2.66 -21.46 14.12
CA ALA A 41 -2.56 -22.10 12.81
C ALA A 41 -2.53 -21.07 11.66
N ILE A 42 -3.32 -19.99 11.75
CA ILE A 42 -3.28 -18.88 10.78
C ILE A 42 -1.91 -18.17 10.82
N ALA A 43 -1.39 -17.92 12.02
CA ALA A 43 -0.06 -17.33 12.19
C ALA A 43 1.03 -18.23 11.56
N LEU A 44 0.97 -19.55 11.83
CA LEU A 44 1.88 -20.52 11.23
C LEU A 44 1.75 -20.59 9.71
N ALA A 45 0.54 -20.55 9.15
CA ALA A 45 0.34 -20.47 7.70
C ALA A 45 1.01 -19.22 7.10
N GLY A 46 0.90 -18.07 7.78
CA GLY A 46 1.60 -16.84 7.43
C GLY A 46 3.13 -16.99 7.46
N THR A 47 3.67 -17.63 8.49
CA THR A 47 5.12 -17.93 8.55
C THR A 47 5.56 -18.93 7.48
N GLY A 48 4.70 -19.92 7.16
CA GLY A 48 4.91 -20.92 6.13
C GLY A 48 5.10 -20.29 4.75
N LEU A 49 4.26 -19.30 4.41
CA LEU A 49 4.36 -18.53 3.17
C LEU A 49 5.69 -17.76 3.05
N LEU A 50 6.33 -17.46 4.18
CA LEU A 50 7.62 -16.76 4.25
C LEU A 50 8.82 -17.70 4.49
N THR A 51 8.65 -19.02 4.57
CA THR A 51 9.79 -19.95 4.69
C THR A 51 10.74 -19.87 3.50
N THR A 52 10.21 -19.53 2.32
CA THR A 52 10.96 -19.30 1.09
C THR A 52 11.25 -17.82 0.83
N VAL A 53 11.18 -16.96 1.87
CA VAL A 53 11.37 -15.49 1.74
C VAL A 53 12.69 -15.13 1.05
N GLY A 54 13.76 -15.90 1.26
CA GLY A 54 15.04 -15.68 0.58
C GLY A 54 14.92 -15.76 -0.95
N VAL A 55 14.13 -16.71 -1.46
CA VAL A 55 13.84 -16.85 -2.90
C VAL A 55 12.91 -15.75 -3.37
N ILE A 56 11.86 -15.44 -2.60
CA ILE A 56 10.89 -14.38 -2.94
C ILE A 56 11.58 -13.03 -3.08
N VAL A 57 12.44 -12.66 -2.12
CA VAL A 57 13.18 -11.40 -2.15
C VAL A 57 14.21 -11.37 -3.27
N ALA A 58 14.87 -12.51 -3.57
CA ALA A 58 15.79 -12.59 -4.70
C ALA A 58 15.06 -12.37 -6.04
N MET A 59 13.87 -12.97 -6.22
CA MET A 59 13.02 -12.77 -7.40
C MET A 59 12.51 -11.33 -7.52
N ASP A 60 12.18 -10.70 -6.40
CA ASP A 60 11.73 -9.30 -6.37
C ASP A 60 12.87 -8.35 -6.72
N THR A 61 14.07 -8.60 -6.19
CA THR A 61 15.27 -7.78 -6.43
C THR A 61 15.82 -7.98 -7.84
N PHE A 62 15.63 -9.15 -8.44
CA PHE A 62 16.03 -9.44 -9.82
C PHE A 62 15.40 -8.46 -10.83
N GLY A 63 14.15 -8.05 -10.62
CA GLY A 63 13.45 -7.09 -11.50
C GLY A 63 14.19 -5.76 -11.61
N PRO A 64 14.32 -4.97 -10.52
CA PRO A 64 15.05 -3.70 -10.54
C PRO A 64 16.52 -3.79 -11.00
N VAL A 65 17.18 -4.94 -10.79
CA VAL A 65 18.56 -5.15 -11.26
C VAL A 65 18.60 -5.28 -12.79
N SER A 66 17.68 -6.06 -13.36
CA SER A 66 17.59 -6.24 -14.83
C SER A 66 17.14 -4.96 -15.54
N ASP A 67 16.17 -4.23 -14.98
CA ASP A 67 15.73 -2.90 -15.45
C ASP A 67 16.90 -1.89 -15.50
N ASN A 68 17.67 -1.78 -14.41
CA ASN A 68 18.86 -0.91 -14.39
C ASN A 68 19.95 -1.35 -15.39
N ALA A 69 20.15 -2.65 -15.58
CA ALA A 69 21.12 -3.15 -16.56
C ALA A 69 20.70 -2.80 -17.99
N GLN A 70 19.41 -2.91 -18.32
CA GLN A 70 18.86 -2.48 -19.60
C GLN A 70 18.99 -0.96 -19.79
N GLY A 71 18.65 -0.17 -18.79
CA GLY A 71 18.79 1.29 -18.83
C GLY A 71 20.25 1.74 -19.04
N ILE A 72 21.21 1.09 -18.35
CA ILE A 72 22.65 1.36 -18.55
C ILE A 72 23.08 1.02 -19.98
N ALA A 73 22.62 -0.11 -20.51
CA ALA A 73 22.92 -0.53 -21.88
C ALA A 73 22.36 0.43 -22.94
N GLU A 74 21.14 0.94 -22.74
CA GLU A 74 20.51 1.92 -23.62
C GLU A 74 21.22 3.29 -23.53
N MET A 75 21.59 3.72 -22.32
CA MET A 75 22.29 4.99 -22.10
C MET A 75 23.75 4.96 -22.57
N SER A 76 24.43 3.82 -22.51
CA SER A 76 25.82 3.71 -22.99
C SER A 76 25.90 3.65 -24.50
N GLY A 77 24.91 3.03 -25.16
CA GLY A 77 24.96 2.75 -26.59
C GLY A 77 26.02 1.72 -26.98
N ASP A 78 26.64 1.03 -26.02
CA ASP A 78 27.75 0.09 -26.25
C ASP A 78 27.30 -1.37 -26.37
N VAL A 79 26.01 -1.66 -26.10
CA VAL A 79 25.46 -3.02 -26.08
C VAL A 79 24.51 -3.23 -27.25
N HIS A 80 24.79 -4.23 -28.09
CA HIS A 80 24.05 -4.47 -29.33
C HIS A 80 23.78 -5.96 -29.57
N GLY A 81 22.88 -6.23 -30.52
CA GLY A 81 22.57 -7.58 -30.99
C GLY A 81 21.98 -8.46 -29.89
N GLU A 82 22.47 -9.69 -29.78
CA GLU A 82 21.99 -10.71 -28.84
C GLU A 82 22.03 -10.24 -27.38
N ALA A 83 23.08 -9.50 -26.97
CA ALA A 83 23.21 -9.02 -25.61
C ALA A 83 22.10 -8.02 -25.21
N ALA A 84 21.72 -7.11 -26.12
CA ALA A 84 20.63 -6.16 -25.88
C ALA A 84 19.26 -6.87 -25.83
N GLN A 85 19.08 -7.90 -26.66
CA GLN A 85 17.89 -8.73 -26.64
C GLN A 85 17.76 -9.50 -25.31
N ILE A 86 18.85 -10.12 -24.84
CA ILE A 86 18.88 -10.81 -23.54
C ILE A 86 18.49 -9.86 -22.41
N LEU A 87 19.01 -8.63 -22.38
CA LEU A 87 18.63 -7.64 -21.35
C LEU A 87 17.14 -7.33 -21.37
N THR A 88 16.54 -7.20 -22.56
CA THR A 88 15.10 -6.98 -22.73
C THR A 88 14.27 -8.16 -22.23
N GLU A 89 14.71 -9.38 -22.53
CA GLU A 89 14.07 -10.61 -22.05
C GLU A 89 14.16 -10.74 -20.52
N LEU A 90 15.30 -10.38 -19.92
CA LEU A 90 15.50 -10.40 -18.47
C LEU A 90 14.59 -9.39 -17.76
N ASP A 91 14.43 -8.18 -18.28
CA ASP A 91 13.49 -7.18 -17.73
C ASP A 91 12.03 -7.65 -17.81
N ALA A 92 11.64 -8.31 -18.92
CA ALA A 92 10.32 -8.91 -19.05
C ALA A 92 10.06 -10.00 -17.98
N VAL A 93 11.05 -10.85 -17.70
CA VAL A 93 10.99 -11.82 -16.60
C VAL A 93 10.91 -11.10 -15.26
N GLY A 94 11.70 -10.05 -15.06
CA GLY A 94 11.73 -9.20 -13.87
C GLY A 94 10.39 -8.57 -13.52
N ASN A 95 9.64 -8.09 -14.52
CA ASN A 95 8.30 -7.56 -14.29
C ASN A 95 7.30 -8.63 -13.84
N THR A 96 7.42 -9.84 -14.40
CA THR A 96 6.57 -10.97 -14.00
C THR A 96 6.88 -11.40 -12.57
N THR A 97 8.16 -11.49 -12.19
CA THR A 97 8.54 -11.84 -10.81
C THR A 97 8.09 -10.77 -9.82
N LYS A 98 8.27 -9.49 -10.15
CA LYS A 98 7.80 -8.33 -9.35
C LYS A 98 6.29 -8.35 -9.11
N ALA A 99 5.49 -8.79 -10.08
CA ALA A 99 4.04 -8.93 -9.91
C ALA A 99 3.69 -10.07 -8.93
N ILE A 100 4.37 -11.22 -9.05
CA ILE A 100 4.16 -12.38 -8.17
C ILE A 100 4.53 -12.03 -6.71
N THR A 101 5.68 -11.39 -6.51
CA THR A 101 6.18 -11.01 -5.18
C THR A 101 5.27 -9.98 -4.51
N LYS A 102 4.69 -9.02 -5.26
CA LYS A 102 3.64 -8.11 -4.78
C LYS A 102 2.41 -8.88 -4.29
N GLY A 103 1.94 -9.87 -5.05
CA GLY A 103 0.81 -10.72 -4.64
C GLY A 103 1.08 -11.49 -3.34
N ILE A 104 2.28 -12.08 -3.22
CA ILE A 104 2.71 -12.76 -1.99
C ILE A 104 2.80 -11.76 -0.81
N ALA A 105 3.33 -10.57 -1.03
CA ALA A 105 3.41 -9.54 0.00
C ALA A 105 2.02 -9.12 0.52
N ILE A 106 1.01 -9.03 -0.37
CA ILE A 106 -0.37 -8.76 0.01
C ILE A 106 -0.94 -9.92 0.83
N ALA A 107 -0.83 -11.16 0.33
CA ALA A 107 -1.33 -12.35 1.04
C ALA A 107 -0.72 -12.48 2.44
N THR A 108 0.62 -12.37 2.56
CA THR A 108 1.32 -12.42 3.85
C THR A 108 0.88 -11.32 4.80
N ALA A 109 0.60 -10.10 4.29
CA ALA A 109 0.10 -9.01 5.13
C ALA A 109 -1.29 -9.34 5.72
N VAL A 110 -2.18 -9.96 4.95
CA VAL A 110 -3.52 -10.35 5.43
C VAL A 110 -3.47 -11.47 6.46
N LEU A 111 -2.66 -12.52 6.22
CA LEU A 111 -2.45 -13.60 7.20
C LEU A 111 -1.83 -13.05 8.49
N ALA A 112 -0.79 -12.22 8.39
CA ALA A 112 -0.15 -11.59 9.54
C ALA A 112 -1.11 -10.67 10.30
N ALA A 113 -1.93 -9.89 9.59
CA ALA A 113 -2.94 -9.03 10.19
C ALA A 113 -3.99 -9.84 10.97
N THR A 114 -4.39 -10.99 10.44
CA THR A 114 -5.32 -11.91 11.13
C THR A 114 -4.69 -12.51 12.39
N ALA A 115 -3.40 -12.84 12.36
CA ALA A 115 -2.68 -13.29 13.55
C ALA A 115 -2.53 -12.15 14.61
N LEU A 116 -2.25 -10.93 14.16
CA LEU A 116 -2.14 -9.75 15.03
C LEU A 116 -3.48 -9.40 15.72
N PHE A 117 -4.62 -9.78 15.15
CA PHE A 117 -5.90 -9.70 15.85
C PHE A 117 -5.96 -10.57 17.11
N GLY A 118 -5.34 -11.75 17.07
CA GLY A 118 -5.18 -12.60 18.27
C GLY A 118 -4.34 -11.88 19.32
N ALA A 119 -3.20 -11.34 18.94
CA ALA A 119 -2.34 -10.56 19.83
C ALA A 119 -3.05 -9.32 20.41
N TYR A 120 -3.87 -8.63 19.62
CA TYR A 120 -4.68 -7.50 20.06
C TYR A 120 -5.71 -7.92 21.13
N ARG A 121 -6.40 -9.04 20.89
CA ARG A 121 -7.33 -9.63 21.86
C ARG A 121 -6.60 -9.98 23.16
N ASP A 122 -5.47 -10.65 23.08
CA ASP A 122 -4.73 -11.11 24.25
C ASP A 122 -4.16 -9.93 25.05
N ALA A 123 -3.69 -8.87 24.38
CA ALA A 123 -3.27 -7.63 25.02
C ALA A 123 -4.40 -6.95 25.81
N ILE A 124 -5.64 -7.02 25.33
CA ILE A 124 -6.81 -6.51 26.07
C ILE A 124 -7.11 -7.39 27.28
N ILE A 125 -7.15 -8.71 27.10
CA ILE A 125 -7.43 -9.66 28.20
C ILE A 125 -6.42 -9.48 29.33
N GLN A 126 -5.13 -9.46 28.98
CA GLN A 126 -4.07 -9.26 29.96
C GLN A 126 -4.22 -7.93 30.69
N ALA A 127 -4.49 -6.83 29.98
CA ALA A 127 -4.67 -5.52 30.60
C ALA A 127 -5.90 -5.46 31.53
N VAL A 128 -6.98 -6.18 31.21
CA VAL A 128 -8.18 -6.30 32.05
C VAL A 128 -7.87 -7.12 33.31
N ASP A 129 -7.20 -8.26 33.14
CA ASP A 129 -6.82 -9.17 34.23
C ASP A 129 -5.89 -8.47 35.23
N GLU A 130 -4.90 -7.70 34.75
CA GLU A 130 -3.98 -6.90 35.58
C GLU A 130 -4.72 -5.83 36.41
N LEU A 131 -5.86 -5.33 35.93
CA LEU A 131 -6.70 -4.37 36.65
C LEU A 131 -7.74 -5.04 37.57
N GLY A 132 -7.89 -6.37 37.49
CA GLY A 132 -8.96 -7.08 38.19
C GLY A 132 -10.37 -6.64 37.77
N ALA A 133 -10.51 -6.07 36.57
CA ALA A 133 -11.77 -5.55 36.08
C ALA A 133 -12.61 -6.64 35.39
N GLN A 134 -13.93 -6.45 35.35
CA GLN A 134 -14.80 -7.27 34.50
C GLN A 134 -14.96 -6.60 33.14
N PHE A 135 -14.60 -7.31 32.07
CA PHE A 135 -14.78 -6.83 30.71
C PHE A 135 -15.37 -7.93 29.83
N ASP A 136 -16.56 -7.70 29.30
CA ASP A 136 -17.17 -8.61 28.33
C ASP A 136 -16.59 -8.35 26.94
N LEU A 137 -15.57 -9.14 26.59
CA LEU A 137 -14.92 -9.07 25.29
C LEU A 137 -15.87 -9.41 24.14
N LEU A 138 -16.82 -10.34 24.34
CA LEU A 138 -17.76 -10.75 23.30
C LEU A 138 -18.73 -9.60 22.98
N ASP A 139 -19.23 -8.94 24.01
CA ASP A 139 -20.06 -7.75 23.84
C ASP A 139 -19.25 -6.57 23.27
N ALA A 140 -17.99 -6.39 23.66
CA ALA A 140 -17.12 -5.35 23.13
C ALA A 140 -16.85 -5.50 21.62
N PHE A 141 -16.67 -6.73 21.13
CA PHE A 141 -16.38 -7.02 19.72
C PHE A 141 -17.65 -7.25 18.88
N ASN A 142 -18.82 -7.00 19.44
CA ASN A 142 -20.07 -7.16 18.73
C ASN A 142 -20.22 -6.12 17.61
N VAL A 143 -20.22 -6.58 16.36
CA VAL A 143 -20.36 -5.76 15.14
C VAL A 143 -21.71 -5.08 15.02
N THR A 144 -22.75 -5.59 15.71
CA THR A 144 -24.10 -4.98 15.70
C THR A 144 -24.14 -3.63 16.42
N LYS A 145 -23.12 -3.30 17.21
CA LYS A 145 -23.06 -2.01 17.89
C LYS A 145 -22.73 -0.89 16.91
N PRO A 146 -23.38 0.29 17.03
CA PRO A 146 -23.12 1.42 16.15
C PRO A 146 -21.66 1.89 16.13
N ASN A 147 -20.97 1.85 17.26
CA ASN A 147 -19.55 2.23 17.34
C ASN A 147 -18.64 1.25 16.59
N SER A 148 -18.94 -0.05 16.64
CA SER A 148 -18.24 -1.08 15.87
C SER A 148 -18.43 -0.87 14.36
N LEU A 149 -19.68 -0.68 13.92
CA LEU A 149 -19.97 -0.39 12.51
C LEU A 149 -19.30 0.90 12.03
N PHE A 150 -19.33 1.95 12.85
CA PHE A 150 -18.66 3.21 12.54
C PHE A 150 -17.13 3.04 12.45
N GLY A 151 -16.52 2.29 13.38
CA GLY A 151 -15.11 1.92 13.32
C GLY A 151 -14.75 1.21 12.02
N LEU A 152 -15.57 0.23 11.59
CA LEU A 152 -15.38 -0.49 10.32
C LEU A 152 -15.42 0.43 9.11
N LEU A 153 -16.38 1.35 9.05
CA LEU A 153 -16.49 2.33 7.97
C LEU A 153 -15.29 3.27 7.94
N ILE A 154 -14.80 3.74 9.09
CA ILE A 154 -13.59 4.55 9.17
C ILE A 154 -12.38 3.76 8.66
N GLY A 155 -12.24 2.50 9.08
CA GLY A 155 -11.14 1.61 8.66
C GLY A 155 -11.08 1.44 7.15
N ALA A 156 -12.23 1.13 6.53
CA ALA A 156 -12.34 1.07 5.08
C ALA A 156 -12.01 2.42 4.42
N SER A 157 -12.53 3.52 4.97
CA SER A 157 -12.32 4.88 4.43
C SER A 157 -10.85 5.31 4.46
N VAL A 158 -10.10 4.94 5.50
CA VAL A 158 -8.67 5.27 5.64
C VAL A 158 -7.85 4.65 4.51
N VAL A 159 -8.18 3.42 4.08
CA VAL A 159 -7.51 2.78 2.94
C VAL A 159 -7.70 3.60 1.67
N PHE A 160 -8.96 3.97 1.35
CA PHE A 160 -9.25 4.77 0.16
C PHE A 160 -8.58 6.14 0.20
N LEU A 161 -8.61 6.79 1.36
CA LEU A 161 -7.95 8.07 1.57
C LEU A 161 -6.43 7.96 1.40
N PHE A 162 -5.81 6.92 1.97
CA PHE A 162 -4.39 6.67 1.84
C PHE A 162 -4.00 6.46 0.37
N SER A 163 -4.75 5.63 -0.37
CA SER A 163 -4.52 5.42 -1.81
C SER A 163 -4.62 6.72 -2.59
N SER A 164 -5.63 7.55 -2.30
CA SER A 164 -5.77 8.86 -2.95
C SER A 164 -4.60 9.79 -2.65
N LEU A 165 -4.13 9.85 -1.39
CA LEU A 165 -2.98 10.67 -1.01
C LEU A 165 -1.70 10.22 -1.72
N ALA A 166 -1.47 8.91 -1.79
CA ALA A 166 -0.32 8.31 -2.45
C ALA A 166 -0.32 8.58 -3.97
N VAL A 167 -1.46 8.39 -4.66
CA VAL A 167 -1.58 8.67 -6.09
C VAL A 167 -1.35 10.16 -6.37
N ASN A 168 -2.00 11.04 -5.62
CA ASN A 168 -1.86 12.48 -5.82
C ASN A 168 -0.43 12.99 -5.53
N ALA A 169 0.28 12.38 -4.57
CA ALA A 169 1.67 12.69 -4.29
C ALA A 169 2.56 12.43 -5.52
N VAL A 170 2.42 11.26 -6.14
CA VAL A 170 3.16 10.91 -7.37
C VAL A 170 2.76 11.83 -8.51
N SER A 171 1.47 12.12 -8.70
CA SER A 171 1.01 13.01 -9.78
C SER A 171 1.61 14.42 -9.68
N ARG A 172 1.75 14.97 -8.47
CA ARG A 172 2.41 16.27 -8.27
C ARG A 172 3.90 16.21 -8.63
N ALA A 173 4.62 15.23 -8.09
CA ALA A 173 6.05 15.07 -8.35
C ALA A 173 6.33 14.82 -9.85
N ALA A 174 5.55 13.94 -10.49
CA ALA A 174 5.64 13.69 -11.92
C ALA A 174 5.37 14.95 -12.75
N GLY A 175 4.38 15.76 -12.36
CA GLY A 175 4.10 17.06 -13.01
C GLY A 175 5.29 18.01 -12.95
N ALA A 176 5.94 18.12 -11.79
CA ALA A 176 7.15 18.94 -11.62
C ALA A 176 8.32 18.43 -12.47
N VAL A 177 8.52 17.10 -12.55
CA VAL A 177 9.54 16.49 -13.42
C VAL A 177 9.26 16.79 -14.89
N VAL A 178 8.01 16.66 -15.35
CA VAL A 178 7.63 16.94 -16.75
C VAL A 178 7.89 18.41 -17.09
N PHE A 179 7.54 19.34 -16.20
CA PHE A 179 7.80 20.76 -16.40
C PHE A 179 9.30 21.04 -16.50
N GLU A 180 10.11 20.47 -15.60
CA GLU A 180 11.56 20.64 -15.61
C GLU A 180 12.20 20.08 -16.88
N VAL A 181 11.84 18.87 -17.30
CA VAL A 181 12.37 18.25 -18.53
C VAL A 181 12.00 19.09 -19.76
N ARG A 182 10.75 19.57 -19.85
CA ARG A 182 10.32 20.48 -20.94
C ARG A 182 11.10 21.79 -20.93
N ASN A 183 11.31 22.38 -19.75
CA ASN A 183 12.09 23.61 -19.60
C ASN A 183 13.54 23.41 -20.06
N GLN A 184 14.18 22.29 -19.71
CA GLN A 184 15.53 21.98 -20.19
C GLN A 184 15.57 21.84 -21.73
N PHE A 185 14.63 21.10 -22.33
CA PHE A 185 14.59 20.98 -23.79
C PHE A 185 14.32 22.31 -24.51
N ALA A 186 13.47 23.17 -23.94
CA ALA A 186 13.15 24.47 -24.53
C ALA A 186 14.30 25.48 -24.43
N THR A 187 14.98 25.52 -23.28
CA THR A 187 16.04 26.51 -22.99
C THR A 187 17.43 26.06 -23.46
N ARG A 188 17.64 24.75 -23.62
CA ARG A 188 18.93 24.14 -24.00
C ARG A 188 18.73 23.18 -25.19
N PRO A 189 18.55 23.69 -26.43
CA PRO A 189 18.27 22.85 -27.60
C PRO A 189 19.37 21.85 -27.94
N GLY A 190 20.61 22.08 -27.47
CA GLY A 190 21.74 21.17 -27.64
C GLY A 190 21.51 19.78 -27.05
N ILE A 191 20.59 19.65 -26.09
CA ILE A 191 20.23 18.37 -25.48
C ILE A 191 19.57 17.44 -26.49
N MET A 192 18.58 17.92 -27.25
CA MET A 192 17.88 17.11 -28.26
C MET A 192 18.79 16.76 -29.45
N ASN A 193 19.81 17.58 -29.70
CA ASN A 193 20.82 17.35 -30.73
C ASN A 193 21.97 16.43 -30.24
N GLY A 194 21.96 16.02 -28.97
CA GLY A 194 23.02 15.20 -28.37
C GLY A 194 24.37 15.92 -28.17
N THR A 195 24.42 17.23 -28.38
CA THR A 195 25.66 18.02 -28.25
C THR A 195 25.87 18.57 -26.83
N GLU A 196 24.83 18.55 -26.00
CA GLU A 196 24.84 19.06 -24.63
C GLU A 196 24.24 18.04 -23.66
N ARG A 197 24.82 17.90 -22.46
CA ARG A 197 24.30 16.99 -21.44
C ARG A 197 23.15 17.63 -20.64
N PRO A 198 22.05 16.89 -20.39
CA PRO A 198 20.98 17.31 -19.48
C PRO A 198 21.49 17.58 -18.06
N GLU A 199 20.77 18.41 -17.32
CA GLU A 199 20.99 18.61 -15.89
C GLU A 199 20.21 17.56 -15.09
N TYR A 200 20.79 16.36 -14.96
CA TYR A 200 20.16 15.24 -14.25
C TYR A 200 19.92 15.52 -12.76
N GLY A 201 20.85 16.22 -12.10
CA GLY A 201 20.79 16.50 -10.66
C GLY A 201 19.54 17.27 -10.23
N ARG A 202 18.99 18.09 -11.14
CA ARG A 202 17.78 18.87 -10.87
C ARG A 202 16.53 18.01 -10.81
N VAL A 203 16.40 17.02 -11.70
CA VAL A 203 15.31 16.03 -11.66
C VAL A 203 15.42 15.16 -10.40
N VAL A 204 16.63 14.73 -10.03
CA VAL A 204 16.88 13.96 -8.80
C VAL A 204 16.49 14.75 -7.54
N ASP A 205 16.83 16.03 -7.48
CA ASP A 205 16.50 16.91 -6.35
C ASP A 205 15.00 17.12 -6.20
N ILE A 206 14.26 17.31 -7.29
CA ILE A 206 12.78 17.39 -7.31
C ILE A 206 12.19 16.10 -6.72
N CYS A 207 12.55 14.94 -7.28
CA CYS A 207 12.02 13.65 -6.82
C CYS A 207 12.33 13.39 -5.32
N THR A 208 13.53 13.77 -4.87
CA THR A 208 13.97 13.55 -3.48
C THR A 208 13.21 14.44 -2.50
N LYS A 209 13.09 15.75 -2.78
CA LYS A 209 12.38 16.69 -1.90
C LYS A 209 10.89 16.37 -1.83
N ASP A 210 10.28 16.07 -2.98
CA ASP A 210 8.84 15.80 -3.04
C ASP A 210 8.49 14.47 -2.39
N SER A 211 9.24 13.40 -2.63
CA SER A 211 8.98 12.10 -1.97
C SER A 211 9.05 12.21 -0.44
N LEU A 212 10.07 12.85 0.12
CA LEU A 212 10.19 13.05 1.57
C LEU A 212 9.03 13.86 2.14
N ARG A 213 8.65 14.96 1.47
CA ARG A 213 7.58 15.84 1.93
C ARG A 213 6.19 15.22 1.83
N GLU A 214 5.95 14.43 0.78
CA GLU A 214 4.64 13.85 0.52
C GLU A 214 4.35 12.60 1.36
N LEU A 215 5.37 11.86 1.79
CA LEU A 215 5.21 10.67 2.65
C LEU A 215 4.78 10.98 4.09
N ILE A 216 4.94 12.23 4.55
CA ILE A 216 4.57 12.65 5.91
C ILE A 216 3.07 12.47 6.16
N THR A 217 2.22 12.89 5.22
CA THR A 217 0.76 12.87 5.42
C THR A 217 0.20 11.43 5.49
N PRO A 218 0.51 10.52 4.55
CA PRO A 218 0.10 9.12 4.65
C PRO A 218 0.67 8.42 5.89
N GLY A 219 1.92 8.72 6.29
CA GLY A 219 2.53 8.17 7.49
C GLY A 219 1.82 8.59 8.78
N LEU A 220 1.51 9.89 8.92
CA LEU A 220 0.72 10.40 10.05
C LEU A 220 -0.68 9.78 10.09
N LEU A 221 -1.33 9.61 8.93
CA LEU A 221 -2.63 8.95 8.84
C LEU A 221 -2.56 7.50 9.36
N ALA A 222 -1.54 6.74 8.93
CA ALA A 222 -1.35 5.34 9.33
C ALA A 222 -1.19 5.16 10.85
N VAL A 223 -0.48 6.07 11.51
CA VAL A 223 -0.19 5.99 12.95
C VAL A 223 -1.31 6.58 13.80
N LEU A 224 -1.83 7.76 13.42
CA LEU A 224 -2.77 8.50 14.25
C LEU A 224 -4.22 8.03 14.09
N ALA A 225 -4.60 7.43 12.96
CA ALA A 225 -5.97 6.94 12.77
C ALA A 225 -6.39 5.84 13.78
N PRO A 226 -5.60 4.78 14.02
CA PRO A 226 -5.93 3.81 15.07
C PRO A 226 -5.94 4.44 16.47
N ILE A 227 -5.08 5.44 16.74
CA ILE A 227 -5.09 6.18 18.00
C ILE A 227 -6.40 6.96 18.16
N ALA A 228 -6.81 7.71 17.14
CA ALA A 228 -8.05 8.47 17.14
C ALA A 228 -9.28 7.56 17.39
N VAL A 229 -9.37 6.44 16.69
CA VAL A 229 -10.47 5.49 16.83
C VAL A 229 -10.44 4.78 18.18
N GLY A 230 -9.27 4.29 18.61
CA GLY A 230 -9.12 3.54 19.85
C GLY A 230 -9.44 4.36 21.09
N PHE A 231 -8.85 5.54 21.21
CA PHE A 231 -9.11 6.43 22.35
C PHE A 231 -10.48 7.12 22.26
N GLY A 232 -11.00 7.36 21.05
CA GLY A 232 -12.31 8.01 20.87
C GLY A 232 -13.49 7.06 21.10
N LEU A 233 -13.46 5.88 20.47
CA LEU A 233 -14.60 4.97 20.37
C LEU A 233 -14.41 3.65 21.16
N GLY A 234 -13.20 3.39 21.64
CA GLY A 234 -12.85 2.22 22.44
C GLY A 234 -12.33 1.03 21.63
N VAL A 235 -11.92 -0.01 22.36
CA VAL A 235 -11.23 -1.19 21.81
C VAL A 235 -12.08 -2.01 20.83
N GLY A 236 -13.40 -2.04 20.98
CA GLY A 236 -14.30 -2.74 20.07
C GLY A 236 -14.43 -2.09 18.70
N ALA A 237 -14.57 -0.75 18.69
CA ALA A 237 -14.58 0.04 17.47
C ALA A 237 -13.21 0.00 16.77
N LEU A 238 -12.12 -0.02 17.53
CA LEU A 238 -10.77 -0.20 16.98
C LEU A 238 -10.58 -1.58 16.34
N ALA A 239 -11.10 -2.65 16.95
CA ALA A 239 -11.10 -3.98 16.33
C ALA A 239 -11.84 -3.98 14.99
N SER A 240 -13.02 -3.34 14.95
CA SER A 240 -13.81 -3.22 13.73
C SER A 240 -13.14 -2.35 12.67
N TYR A 241 -12.43 -1.30 13.09
CA TYR A 241 -11.58 -0.47 12.22
C TYR A 241 -10.48 -1.27 11.54
N LEU A 242 -9.76 -2.11 12.30
CA LEU A 242 -8.75 -2.99 11.72
C LEU A 242 -9.38 -3.95 10.71
N ALA A 243 -10.55 -4.51 11.00
CA ALA A 243 -11.24 -5.44 10.11
C ALA A 243 -11.65 -4.75 8.80
N GLY A 244 -12.21 -3.54 8.88
CA GLY A 244 -12.53 -2.72 7.71
C GLY A 244 -11.29 -2.36 6.90
N ALA A 245 -10.19 -1.98 7.56
CA ALA A 245 -8.94 -1.64 6.90
C ALA A 245 -8.28 -2.85 6.21
N ILE A 246 -8.35 -4.04 6.81
CA ILE A 246 -7.82 -5.27 6.20
C ILE A 246 -8.68 -5.69 5.00
N GLY A 247 -10.01 -5.69 5.15
CA GLY A 247 -10.92 -6.06 4.07
C GLY A 247 -10.82 -5.13 2.86
N ALA A 248 -10.94 -3.82 3.08
CA ALA A 248 -10.80 -2.82 2.02
C ALA A 248 -9.35 -2.77 1.49
N GLY A 249 -8.36 -2.88 2.37
CA GLY A 249 -6.95 -2.85 2.02
C GLY A 249 -6.53 -4.00 1.11
N THR A 250 -7.00 -5.21 1.38
CA THR A 250 -6.75 -6.38 0.52
C THR A 250 -7.27 -6.13 -0.90
N LEU A 251 -8.53 -5.72 -1.02
CA LEU A 251 -9.15 -5.46 -2.32
C LEU A 251 -8.44 -4.33 -3.06
N MET A 252 -8.18 -3.21 -2.37
CA MET A 252 -7.55 -2.03 -2.96
C MET A 252 -6.09 -2.31 -3.37
N ALA A 253 -5.31 -3.03 -2.56
CA ALA A 253 -3.93 -3.36 -2.89
C ALA A 253 -3.81 -4.21 -4.15
N VAL A 254 -4.66 -5.24 -4.28
CA VAL A 254 -4.70 -6.09 -5.46
C VAL A 254 -5.21 -5.31 -6.67
N PHE A 255 -6.30 -4.56 -6.51
CA PHE A 255 -6.86 -3.73 -7.58
C PHE A 255 -5.81 -2.80 -8.20
N LEU A 256 -5.10 -2.03 -7.37
CA LEU A 256 -4.10 -1.07 -7.84
C LEU A 256 -2.91 -1.79 -8.48
N SER A 257 -2.39 -2.84 -7.84
CA SER A 257 -1.22 -3.58 -8.33
C SER A 257 -1.49 -4.24 -9.68
N ASN A 258 -2.64 -4.90 -9.83
CA ASN A 258 -2.99 -5.64 -11.05
C ASN A 258 -3.45 -4.72 -12.17
N SER A 259 -4.16 -3.62 -11.86
CA SER A 259 -4.52 -2.63 -12.90
C SER A 259 -3.26 -2.03 -13.52
N GLY A 260 -2.31 -1.59 -12.69
CA GLY A 260 -1.06 -1.02 -13.18
C GLY A 260 -0.20 -2.05 -13.92
N GLY A 261 -0.09 -3.28 -13.41
CA GLY A 261 0.61 -4.35 -14.12
C GLY A 261 -0.02 -4.71 -15.47
N ALA A 262 -1.35 -4.68 -15.57
CA ALA A 262 -2.05 -4.95 -16.83
C ALA A 262 -1.78 -3.86 -17.88
N TRP A 263 -1.72 -2.59 -17.49
CA TRP A 263 -1.36 -1.50 -18.42
C TRP A 263 0.09 -1.58 -18.88
N ASP A 264 1.02 -1.89 -17.98
CA ASP A 264 2.43 -2.08 -18.34
C ASP A 264 2.64 -3.23 -19.33
N ASN A 265 2.01 -4.37 -19.05
CA ASN A 265 2.07 -5.53 -19.93
C ASN A 265 1.41 -5.25 -21.29
N ALA A 266 0.33 -4.47 -21.32
CA ALA A 266 -0.29 -4.04 -22.57
C ALA A 266 0.65 -3.13 -23.38
N LYS A 267 1.43 -2.25 -22.72
CA LYS A 267 2.46 -1.44 -23.37
C LYS A 267 3.55 -2.33 -23.95
N LYS A 268 4.12 -3.24 -23.16
CA LYS A 268 5.17 -4.17 -23.63
C LYS A 268 4.72 -5.00 -24.84
N LEU A 269 3.49 -5.53 -24.80
CA LEU A 269 2.92 -6.28 -25.94
C LEU A 269 2.94 -5.46 -27.24
N VAL A 270 2.65 -4.16 -27.17
CA VAL A 270 2.70 -3.28 -28.35
C VAL A 270 4.14 -2.96 -28.75
N GLU A 271 5.06 -2.84 -27.79
CA GLU A 271 6.49 -2.62 -28.05
C GLU A 271 7.13 -3.81 -28.76
N ASP A 272 6.65 -5.03 -28.51
CA ASP A 272 7.06 -6.27 -29.18
C ASP A 272 6.54 -6.39 -30.63
N GLY A 273 5.83 -5.37 -31.13
CA GLY A 273 5.38 -5.28 -32.52
C GLY A 273 3.92 -5.66 -32.75
N VAL A 274 3.22 -6.14 -31.71
CA VAL A 274 1.77 -6.39 -31.80
C VAL A 274 1.04 -5.02 -31.91
N HIS A 275 0.03 -4.92 -32.77
CA HIS A 275 -0.73 -3.67 -32.96
C HIS A 275 0.10 -2.45 -33.43
N GLY A 276 1.19 -2.67 -34.16
CA GLY A 276 1.88 -1.61 -34.90
C GLY A 276 3.21 -1.14 -34.33
N GLY A 277 3.66 -1.66 -33.19
CA GLY A 277 5.01 -1.40 -32.69
C GLY A 277 5.21 -0.03 -32.05
N LYS A 278 6.45 0.22 -31.62
CA LYS A 278 6.90 1.51 -31.05
C LYS A 278 6.63 2.67 -32.00
N GLY A 279 6.14 3.79 -31.45
CA GLY A 279 5.83 5.01 -32.20
C GLY A 279 4.46 5.00 -32.91
N SER A 280 3.72 3.88 -32.87
CA SER A 280 2.35 3.83 -33.36
C SER A 280 1.37 4.59 -32.44
N GLN A 281 0.17 4.88 -32.95
CA GLN A 281 -0.91 5.43 -32.10
C GLN A 281 -1.31 4.47 -30.97
N ALA A 282 -1.24 3.16 -31.22
CA ALA A 282 -1.49 2.15 -30.20
C ALA A 282 -0.45 2.24 -29.08
N HIS A 283 0.83 2.40 -29.43
CA HIS A 283 1.92 2.57 -28.46
C HIS A 283 1.75 3.84 -27.63
N ALA A 284 1.41 4.97 -28.26
CA ALA A 284 1.12 6.19 -27.52
C ALA A 284 -0.05 6.02 -26.53
N ALA A 285 -1.11 5.30 -26.91
CA ALA A 285 -2.23 5.02 -26.03
C ALA A 285 -1.87 4.07 -24.87
N THR A 286 -1.00 3.08 -25.10
CA THR A 286 -0.55 2.17 -24.04
C THR A 286 0.40 2.84 -23.06
N VAL A 287 1.28 3.73 -23.53
CA VAL A 287 2.13 4.57 -22.67
C VAL A 287 1.28 5.45 -21.73
N ILE A 288 0.16 6.01 -22.22
CA ILE A 288 -0.75 6.80 -21.36
C ILE A 288 -1.34 5.94 -20.23
N GLY A 289 -1.73 4.69 -20.48
CA GLY A 289 -2.26 3.88 -19.37
C GLY A 289 -1.18 3.34 -18.44
N ASP A 290 0.01 3.04 -18.93
CA ASP A 290 1.13 2.65 -18.06
C ASP A 290 1.50 3.79 -17.10
N THR A 291 1.58 5.03 -17.60
CA THR A 291 1.80 6.22 -16.76
C THR A 291 0.67 6.50 -15.76
N VAL A 292 -0.58 6.12 -16.08
CA VAL A 292 -1.69 6.09 -15.09
C VAL A 292 -1.49 4.96 -14.07
N GLY A 293 -0.92 3.84 -14.48
CA GLY A 293 -0.67 2.64 -13.71
C GLY A 293 0.53 2.70 -12.76
N ASP A 294 1.56 3.48 -13.06
CA ASP A 294 2.76 3.64 -12.23
C ASP A 294 2.45 4.03 -10.77
N PRO A 295 1.67 5.10 -10.48
CA PRO A 295 1.30 5.42 -9.11
C PRO A 295 0.46 4.31 -8.44
N PHE A 296 -0.25 3.49 -9.23
CA PHE A 296 -1.06 2.40 -8.70
C PHE A 296 -0.18 1.21 -8.31
N LYS A 297 0.64 0.70 -9.23
CA LYS A 297 1.41 -0.54 -9.04
C LYS A 297 2.68 -0.36 -8.23
N ASP A 298 3.30 0.82 -8.23
CA ASP A 298 4.61 1.03 -7.61
C ASP A 298 4.60 1.96 -6.40
N THR A 299 3.48 2.62 -6.11
CA THR A 299 3.34 3.46 -4.90
C THR A 299 2.15 3.03 -4.06
N ALA A 300 0.92 3.31 -4.51
CA ALA A 300 -0.26 3.17 -3.67
C ALA A 300 -0.60 1.71 -3.34
N GLY A 301 -0.58 0.81 -4.33
CA GLY A 301 -0.89 -0.61 -4.15
C GLY A 301 0.03 -1.29 -3.14
N PRO A 302 1.36 -1.33 -3.38
CA PRO A 302 2.30 -1.93 -2.44
C PRO A 302 2.32 -1.27 -1.05
N ALA A 303 2.10 0.05 -0.96
CA ALA A 303 2.13 0.78 0.31
C ALA A 303 0.93 0.50 1.23
N ILE A 304 -0.14 -0.10 0.73
CA ILE A 304 -1.26 -0.55 1.58
C ILE A 304 -0.83 -1.71 2.51
N ASN A 305 0.11 -2.55 2.07
CA ASN A 305 0.62 -3.65 2.90
C ASN A 305 1.29 -3.18 4.20
N PRO A 306 2.28 -2.26 4.17
CA PRO A 306 2.83 -1.69 5.39
C PRO A 306 1.82 -0.83 6.15
N LEU A 307 0.89 -0.13 5.48
CA LEU A 307 -0.20 0.59 6.16
C LEU A 307 -0.98 -0.34 7.10
N ILE A 308 -1.44 -1.50 6.61
CA ILE A 308 -2.17 -2.49 7.40
C ILE A 308 -1.32 -2.98 8.58
N LYS A 309 -0.03 -3.28 8.35
CA LYS A 309 0.88 -3.75 9.40
C LYS A 309 1.10 -2.70 10.49
N VAL A 310 1.33 -1.44 10.11
CA VAL A 310 1.52 -0.33 11.06
C VAL A 310 0.26 -0.10 11.88
N MET A 311 -0.92 -0.06 11.26
CA MET A 311 -2.17 0.15 11.98
C MET A 311 -2.44 -0.95 13.01
N ASN A 312 -2.20 -2.22 12.64
CA ASN A 312 -2.32 -3.35 13.57
C ASN A 312 -1.33 -3.24 14.72
N LEU A 313 -0.05 -2.97 14.43
CA LEU A 313 0.99 -2.85 15.44
C LEU A 313 0.68 -1.72 16.43
N VAL A 314 0.33 -0.54 15.93
CA VAL A 314 -0.06 0.60 16.80
C VAL A 314 -1.26 0.23 17.66
N SER A 315 -2.26 -0.45 17.10
CA SER A 315 -3.46 -0.86 17.84
C SER A 315 -3.16 -1.81 18.99
N VAL A 316 -2.28 -2.79 18.77
CA VAL A 316 -1.80 -3.71 19.83
C VAL A 316 -1.08 -2.93 20.93
N LEU A 317 -0.22 -1.96 20.59
CA LEU A 317 0.53 -1.18 21.57
C LEU A 317 -0.36 -0.26 22.42
N ILE A 318 -1.41 0.32 21.84
CA ILE A 318 -2.28 1.26 22.57
C ILE A 318 -3.43 0.57 23.30
N ALA A 319 -3.75 -0.69 23.00
CA ALA A 319 -4.89 -1.39 23.61
C ALA A 319 -4.83 -1.40 25.15
N PRO A 320 -3.68 -1.74 25.80
CA PRO A 320 -3.59 -1.72 27.25
C PRO A 320 -3.81 -0.32 27.85
N VAL A 321 -3.37 0.72 27.14
CA VAL A 321 -3.54 2.12 27.57
C VAL A 321 -5.01 2.56 27.47
N ILE A 322 -5.71 2.14 26.42
CA ILE A 322 -7.15 2.43 26.29
C ILE A 322 -7.94 1.74 27.42
N ILE A 323 -7.58 0.50 27.75
CA ILE A 323 -8.18 -0.25 28.84
C ILE A 323 -7.92 0.43 30.18
N SER A 324 -6.67 0.81 30.48
CA SER A 324 -6.34 1.48 31.75
C SER A 324 -7.06 2.82 31.91
N LEU A 325 -7.23 3.61 30.85
CA LEU A 325 -7.96 4.87 30.93
C LEU A 325 -9.49 4.70 31.02
N THR A 326 -10.01 3.51 30.69
CA THR A 326 -11.47 3.25 30.63
C THR A 326 -11.97 2.44 31.82
N LEU A 327 -11.20 1.47 32.30
CA LEU A 327 -11.62 0.46 33.29
C LEU A 327 -10.84 0.52 34.61
N SER A 328 -9.90 1.46 34.77
CA SER A 328 -9.21 1.64 36.05
C SER A 328 -10.15 2.15 37.14
N ALA A 329 -9.72 2.08 38.39
CA ALA A 329 -10.47 2.60 39.54
C ALA A 329 -10.82 4.09 39.43
N GLU A 330 -10.02 4.87 38.70
CA GLU A 330 -10.23 6.29 38.40
C GLU A 330 -10.20 6.52 36.88
N PRO A 331 -11.30 6.21 36.15
CA PRO A 331 -11.32 6.32 34.68
C PRO A 331 -11.09 7.76 34.23
N ASN A 332 -10.10 7.98 33.37
CA ASN A 332 -9.79 9.30 32.83
C ASN A 332 -10.31 9.46 31.40
N THR A 333 -11.64 9.54 31.29
CA THR A 333 -12.32 9.74 30.00
C THR A 333 -11.91 11.06 29.33
N ALA A 334 -11.64 12.11 30.12
CA ALA A 334 -11.22 13.41 29.60
C ALA A 334 -9.87 13.31 28.87
N LEU A 335 -8.87 12.64 29.46
CA LEU A 335 -7.58 12.39 28.82
C LEU A 335 -7.74 11.53 27.57
N ARG A 336 -8.55 10.46 27.64
CA ARG A 336 -8.83 9.58 26.51
C ARG A 336 -9.39 10.35 25.31
N MET A 337 -10.43 11.17 25.54
CA MET A 337 -11.04 11.99 24.50
C MET A 337 -10.11 13.11 24.01
N THR A 338 -9.25 13.65 24.88
CA THR A 338 -8.24 14.65 24.49
C THR A 338 -7.22 14.05 23.52
N ILE A 339 -6.70 12.85 23.81
CA ILE A 339 -5.77 12.14 22.92
C ILE A 339 -6.43 11.91 21.55
N ALA A 340 -7.68 11.44 21.55
CA ALA A 340 -8.43 11.22 20.31
C ALA A 340 -8.63 12.51 19.52
N ALA A 341 -9.03 13.60 20.18
CA ALA A 341 -9.25 14.90 19.54
C ALA A 341 -7.96 15.48 18.94
N VAL A 342 -6.83 15.36 19.64
CA VAL A 342 -5.51 15.79 19.14
C VAL A 342 -5.09 14.96 17.93
N ALA A 343 -5.27 13.63 17.97
CA ALA A 343 -4.97 12.76 16.84
C ALA A 343 -5.80 13.12 15.60
N VAL A 344 -7.12 13.33 15.77
CA VAL A 344 -8.01 13.77 14.68
C VAL A 344 -7.58 15.13 14.15
N LEU A 345 -7.27 16.09 15.02
CA LEU A 345 -6.83 17.43 14.62
C LEU A 345 -5.57 17.36 13.75
N ILE A 346 -4.56 16.59 14.17
CA ILE A 346 -3.32 16.44 13.41
C ILE A 346 -3.60 15.80 12.04
N ILE A 347 -4.44 14.75 11.98
CA ILE A 347 -4.84 14.12 10.71
C ILE A 347 -5.52 15.13 9.79
N VAL A 348 -6.53 15.85 10.29
CA VAL A 348 -7.29 16.82 9.50
C VAL A 348 -6.37 17.94 9.00
N VAL A 349 -5.54 18.51 9.87
CA VAL A 349 -4.59 19.56 9.50
C VAL A 349 -3.60 19.04 8.46
N SER A 350 -3.05 17.83 8.64
CA SER A 350 -2.12 17.22 7.69
C SER A 350 -2.75 17.00 6.31
N ILE A 351 -4.01 16.53 6.27
CA ILE A 351 -4.75 16.34 5.02
C ILE A 351 -5.04 17.69 4.36
N LEU A 352 -5.47 18.70 5.12
CA LEU A 352 -5.74 20.04 4.59
C LEU A 352 -4.47 20.67 4.00
N ILE A 353 -3.33 20.51 4.67
CA ILE A 353 -2.03 20.96 4.15
C ILE A 353 -1.69 20.22 2.86
N SER A 354 -1.86 18.88 2.82
CA SER A 354 -1.58 18.08 1.63
C SER A 354 -2.47 18.46 0.44
N LYS A 355 -3.77 18.67 0.66
CA LYS A 355 -4.73 19.06 -0.39
C LYS A 355 -4.55 20.48 -0.93
N ARG A 356 -4.01 21.40 -0.13
CA ARG A 356 -3.70 22.77 -0.57
C ARG A 356 -2.51 22.85 -1.52
N LYS A 357 -1.73 21.78 -1.66
CA LYS A 357 -0.64 21.72 -2.63
C LYS A 357 -1.22 21.52 -4.02
N GLU A 358 -1.21 22.56 -4.84
CA GLU A 358 -1.66 22.47 -6.22
C GLU A 358 -0.80 21.50 -7.04
N ILE A 359 -1.43 20.84 -8.00
CA ILE A 359 -0.73 20.14 -9.08
C ILE A 359 -0.18 21.24 -9.98
N SER A 360 1.14 21.40 -10.03
CA SER A 360 1.85 22.50 -10.72
C SER A 360 1.75 22.47 -12.26
N ILE A 361 0.64 21.96 -12.81
CA ILE A 361 0.36 21.93 -14.24
C ILE A 361 -0.33 23.24 -14.69
N ALA A 362 -0.72 24.10 -13.75
CA ALA A 362 -1.29 25.42 -14.03
C ALA A 362 -0.27 26.55 -13.76
N ALA A 363 0.78 26.62 -14.57
CA ALA A 363 1.55 27.84 -14.82
C ALA A 363 2.25 27.74 -16.18
#